data_AF-A0A0Q5NE42-F1
#
_entry.id   AF-A0A0Q5NE42-F1
#
_cell.length_a   1.000
_cell.length_b   1.000
_cell.length_c   1.000
_cell.angle_alpha   90.00
_cell.angle_beta   90.00
_cell.angle_gamma   90.00
#
_symmetry.space_group_name_H-M   'P 1'
#
loop_
_entity.id
_entity.type
_entity.pdbx_description
1 polymer ?
#
loop_
_entity_poly.entity_id
_entity_poly.type
_entity_poly.pdbx_seq_one_letter_code
_entity_poly.pdbx_strand_id
1 'polypeptide(L)'
;MAQGKSPYNQPEIIRALFFAINQLEALAEKGNQGLPWGEEEDKLLAECFRNGTKITELSKLHSRTYGAIKARLIKLGLLQK
;
A
#
# COMPACT_ATOMS: atom_id res chain seq x y z
N MET A 1 29.86 37.18 -17.39
CA MET A 1 28.61 36.50 -17.77
C MET A 1 28.44 35.31 -16.84
N ALA A 2 27.49 35.37 -15.90
CA ALA A 2 27.34 34.35 -14.86
C ALA A 2 26.84 33.04 -15.49
N GLN A 3 27.67 32.00 -15.41
CA GLN A 3 27.39 30.67 -15.93
C GLN A 3 26.12 30.11 -15.29
N GLY A 4 25.20 29.64 -16.14
CA GLY A 4 23.95 29.02 -15.74
C GLY A 4 24.17 27.71 -14.99
N LYS A 5 24.30 27.78 -13.66
CA LYS A 5 23.99 26.63 -12.81
C LYS A 5 22.49 26.43 -12.88
N SER A 6 22.04 25.54 -13.76
CA SER A 6 20.67 25.07 -13.77
C SER A 6 20.27 24.68 -12.34
N PRO A 7 19.26 25.32 -11.73
CA PRO A 7 18.90 25.09 -10.33
C PRO A 7 18.48 23.64 -10.07
N TYR A 8 18.09 22.91 -11.13
CA TYR A 8 17.71 21.50 -11.08
C TYR A 8 18.89 20.54 -10.95
N ASN A 9 20.12 20.99 -11.22
CA ASN A 9 21.33 20.16 -11.12
C ASN A 9 22.16 20.48 -9.86
N GLN A 10 21.58 21.20 -8.90
CA GLN A 10 22.23 21.46 -7.62
C GLN A 10 22.19 20.19 -6.76
N PRO A 11 23.33 19.73 -6.21
CA PRO A 11 23.37 18.50 -5.41
C PRO A 11 22.41 18.48 -4.23
N GLU A 12 22.07 19.64 -3.67
CA GLU A 12 21.11 19.80 -2.57
C GLU A 12 19.67 19.53 -3.05
N ILE A 13 19.30 20.06 -4.21
CA ILE A 13 17.98 19.87 -4.83
C ILE A 13 17.79 18.41 -5.22
N ILE A 14 18.80 17.78 -5.82
CA ILE A 14 18.74 16.36 -6.19
C ILE A 14 18.54 15.48 -4.96
N ARG A 15 19.29 15.73 -3.86
CA ARG A 15 19.15 14.97 -2.61
C ARG A 15 17.78 15.18 -1.97
N ALA A 16 17.27 16.41 -1.97
CA ALA A 16 15.95 16.72 -1.42
C ALA A 16 14.84 16.00 -2.20
N LEU A 17 14.90 16.02 -3.53
CA LEU A 17 13.93 15.31 -4.38
C LEU A 17 14.02 13.79 -4.18
N PHE A 18 15.22 13.23 -4.14
CA PHE A 18 15.40 11.80 -3.89
C PHE A 18 14.88 11.38 -2.51
N PHE A 19 15.16 12.18 -1.47
CA PHE A 19 14.62 11.95 -0.14
C PHE A 19 13.09 11.99 -0.12
N ALA A 20 12.47 12.98 -0.78
CA ALA A 20 11.02 13.09 -0.88
C ALA A 20 10.41 11.87 -1.60
N ILE A 21 11.02 11.41 -2.70
CA ILE A 21 10.57 10.22 -3.43
C ILE A 21 10.62 8.99 -2.52
N ASN A 22 11.74 8.72 -1.86
CA ASN A 22 11.87 7.57 -0.96
C ASN A 22 10.83 7.59 0.18
N GLN A 23 10.55 8.78 0.73
CA GLN A 23 9.54 8.90 1.78
C GLN A 23 8.12 8.66 1.27
N LEU A 24 7.80 9.13 0.06
CA LEU A 24 6.51 8.85 -0.58
C LEU A 24 6.35 7.36 -0.89
N GLU A 25 7.41 6.70 -1.38
CA GLU A 25 7.43 5.26 -1.62
C GLU A 25 7.22 4.47 -0.32
N ALA A 26 7.93 4.82 0.76
CA ALA A 26 7.77 4.17 2.06
C ALA A 26 6.35 4.34 2.65
N LEU A 27 5.71 5.48 2.40
CA LEU A 27 4.31 5.69 2.79
C LEU A 27 3.35 4.85 1.95
N ALA A 28 3.60 4.72 0.65
CA ALA A 28 2.82 3.86 -0.23
C ALA A 28 2.95 2.37 0.15
N GLU A 29 4.15 1.91 0.51
CA GLU A 29 4.39 0.53 0.96
C GLU A 29 3.73 0.21 2.31
N LYS A 30 3.59 1.21 3.20
CA LYS A 30 2.88 1.03 4.48
C LYS A 30 1.41 0.65 4.27
N GLY A 31 0.79 1.07 3.16
CA GLY A 31 -0.58 0.73 2.82
C GLY A 31 -1.53 0.85 4.03
N ASN A 32 -2.45 -0.11 4.15
CA ASN A 32 -3.39 -0.22 5.25
C ASN A 32 -2.87 -1.13 6.39
N GLN A 33 -1.55 -1.27 6.54
CA GLN A 33 -0.97 -2.08 7.62
C GLN A 33 -1.25 -1.44 8.98
N GLY A 34 -1.79 -2.22 9.92
CA GLY A 34 -2.12 -1.75 11.28
C GLY A 34 -3.38 -0.87 11.38
N LEU A 35 -3.96 -0.43 10.26
CA LEU A 35 -5.24 0.27 10.28
C LEU A 35 -6.38 -0.69 10.66
N PRO A 36 -7.41 -0.22 11.39
CA PRO A 36 -8.61 -1.01 11.64
C PRO A 36 -9.30 -1.38 10.31
N TRP A 37 -10.11 -2.44 10.34
CA TRP A 37 -10.93 -2.85 9.19
C TRP A 37 -12.25 -2.07 9.20
N GLY A 38 -12.59 -1.45 8.07
CA GLY A 38 -13.90 -0.79 7.87
C GLY A 38 -14.98 -1.78 7.42
N GLU A 39 -16.24 -1.43 7.60
CA GLU A 39 -17.37 -2.28 7.17
C GLU A 39 -17.44 -2.43 5.65
N GLU A 40 -17.20 -1.35 4.91
CA GLU A 40 -17.16 -1.33 3.45
C GLU A 40 -16.00 -2.17 2.93
N GLU A 41 -14.85 -2.09 3.61
CA GLU A 41 -13.67 -2.87 3.26
C GLU A 41 -13.92 -4.37 3.47
N ASP A 42 -14.55 -4.75 4.57
CA ASP A 42 -14.97 -6.13 4.82
C ASP A 42 -15.96 -6.65 3.77
N LYS A 43 -16.95 -5.83 3.40
CA LYS A 43 -17.94 -6.19 2.37
C LYS A 43 -17.25 -6.46 1.04
N LEU A 44 -16.36 -5.57 0.62
CA LEU A 44 -15.58 -5.73 -0.61
C LEU A 44 -14.68 -6.99 -0.55
N LEU A 45 -13.97 -7.19 0.57
CA LEU A 45 -13.12 -8.36 0.77
C LEU A 45 -13.94 -9.65 0.63
N ALA A 46 -15.10 -9.70 1.29
CA ALA A 46 -15.98 -10.87 1.29
C ALA A 46 -16.55 -11.15 -0.11
N GLU A 47 -16.97 -10.11 -0.83
CA GLU A 47 -17.47 -10.21 -2.20
C GLU A 47 -16.39 -10.74 -3.15
N CYS A 48 -15.22 -10.09 -3.20
CA CYS A 48 -14.12 -10.51 -4.07
C CYS A 48 -13.66 -11.95 -3.75
N PHE A 49 -13.57 -12.31 -2.46
CA PHE A 49 -13.21 -13.67 -2.08
C PHE A 49 -14.24 -14.71 -2.54
N ARG A 50 -15.53 -14.43 -2.39
CA ARG A 50 -16.61 -15.31 -2.90
C ARG A 50 -16.60 -15.43 -4.42
N ASN A 51 -16.18 -14.37 -5.12
CA ASN A 51 -16.00 -14.37 -6.57
C ASN A 51 -14.71 -15.11 -7.02
N GLY A 52 -13.97 -15.71 -6.09
CA GLY A 52 -12.79 -16.54 -6.39
C GLY A 52 -11.49 -15.76 -6.56
N THR A 53 -11.45 -14.47 -6.20
CA THR A 53 -10.21 -13.68 -6.21
C THR A 53 -9.20 -14.28 -5.24
N LYS A 54 -7.93 -14.42 -5.69
CA LYS A 54 -6.89 -15.05 -4.87
C LYS A 54 -6.48 -14.15 -3.71
N ILE A 55 -6.09 -14.73 -2.57
CA ILE A 55 -5.61 -13.98 -1.39
C ILE A 55 -4.44 -13.03 -1.74
N THR A 56 -3.57 -13.42 -2.69
CA THR A 56 -2.47 -12.58 -3.18
C THR A 56 -2.95 -11.34 -3.94
N GLU A 57 -4.08 -11.42 -4.63
CA GLU A 57 -4.70 -10.30 -5.34
C GLU A 57 -5.47 -9.42 -4.36
N LEU A 58 -6.20 -10.02 -3.42
CA LEU A 58 -6.89 -9.31 -2.33
C LEU A 58 -5.90 -8.50 -1.48
N SER A 59 -4.71 -9.05 -1.21
CA SER A 59 -3.64 -8.35 -0.51
C SER A 59 -3.25 -7.04 -1.20
N LYS A 60 -3.15 -7.06 -2.54
CA LYS A 60 -2.87 -5.85 -3.34
C LYS A 60 -4.06 -4.90 -3.34
N LEU A 61 -5.27 -5.41 -3.60
CA LEU A 61 -6.50 -4.62 -3.68
C LEU A 61 -6.74 -3.80 -2.40
N HIS A 62 -6.57 -4.44 -1.25
CA HIS A 62 -6.77 -3.80 0.05
C HIS A 62 -5.52 -3.11 0.59
N SER A 63 -4.38 -3.20 -0.12
CA SER A 63 -3.08 -2.71 0.35
C SER A 63 -2.74 -3.22 1.77
N ARG A 64 -3.03 -4.49 2.03
CA ARG A 64 -2.78 -5.18 3.31
C ARG A 64 -1.96 -6.43 3.08
N THR A 65 -1.22 -6.88 4.09
CA THR A 65 -0.40 -8.09 3.98
C THR A 65 -1.25 -9.35 3.77
N TYR A 66 -0.69 -10.36 3.12
CA TYR A 66 -1.33 -11.67 2.94
C TYR A 66 -1.87 -12.25 4.26
N GLY A 67 -1.08 -12.18 5.33
CA GLY A 67 -1.46 -12.66 6.66
C GLY A 67 -2.66 -11.89 7.24
N ALA A 68 -2.72 -10.57 7.04
CA ALA A 68 -3.84 -9.74 7.47
C ALA A 68 -5.13 -10.11 6.72
N ILE A 69 -5.06 -10.33 5.40
CA ILE A 69 -6.20 -10.82 4.60
C ILE A 69 -6.65 -12.19 5.13
N LYS A 70 -5.74 -13.15 5.28
CA LYS A 70 -6.06 -14.51 5.75
C LYS A 70 -6.74 -14.47 7.12
N ALA A 71 -6.17 -13.72 8.06
CA ALA A 71 -6.75 -13.55 9.40
C ALA A 71 -8.13 -12.91 9.35
N ARG A 72 -8.36 -11.92 8.48
CA ARG A 72 -9.67 -11.30 8.35
C ARG A 72 -10.70 -12.23 7.73
N LEU A 73 -10.35 -12.97 6.69
CA LEU A 73 -11.24 -13.96 6.08
C LEU A 73 -11.66 -15.05 7.08
N ILE A 74 -10.74 -15.49 7.95
CA ILE A 74 -11.07 -16.40 9.05
C ILE A 74 -12.06 -15.76 10.03
N LYS A 75 -11.83 -14.50 10.42
CA LYS A 75 -12.73 -13.76 11.30
C LYS A 75 -14.13 -13.56 10.69
N LEU A 76 -14.22 -13.42 9.37
CA LEU A 76 -15.47 -13.33 8.61
C LEU A 76 -16.11 -14.70 8.33
N GLY A 77 -15.47 -15.81 8.74
CA GLY A 77 -15.98 -17.17 8.52
C GLY A 77 -15.90 -17.66 7.07
N LEU A 78 -15.14 -16.98 6.22
CA LEU A 78 -14.98 -17.31 4.80
C LEU A 78 -13.81 -18.27 4.55
N LEU A 79 -12.88 -18.38 5.49
CA LEU A 79 -11.73 -19.26 5.43
C LEU A 79 -11.57 -20.00 6.76
N GLN A 80 -11.13 -21.24 6.72
CA GLN A 80 -10.80 -22.00 7.94
C GLN A 80 -9.31 -21.85 8.28
N LYS A 81 -8.99 -22.02 9.57
CA LYS A 81 -7.63 -21.87 10.08
C LYS A 81 -6.70 -22.99 9.59
#